data_AF-A0A0A0BK48-F1
#
_entry.id   AF-A0A0A0BK48-F1
#
_cell.length_a   1.000
_cell.length_b   1.000
_cell.length_c   1.000
_cell.angle_alpha   90.00
_cell.angle_beta   90.00
_cell.angle_gamma   90.00
#
_symmetry.space_group_name_H-M   'P 1'
#
loop_
_entity.id
_entity.type
_entity.pdbx_description
1 polymer ?
#
loop_
_entity_poly.entity_id
_entity_poly.type
_entity_poly.pdbx_seq_one_letter_code
_entity_poly.pdbx_strand_id
1 'polypeptide(L)' 'MRDYAKQRVKELKLKKVRVNNAGCLNRCKLGPMLVIYPEGIWYRYENKEDIDEIIESHLIQGEIVERLQK' A
#
# COMPACT_ATOMS: atom_id res chain seq x y z
N MET A 1 4.36 -1.50 -10.00
CA MET A 1 3.92 -1.48 -8.59
C MET A 1 2.44 -1.13 -8.43
N ARG A 2 1.94 0.01 -8.92
CA ARG A 2 0.50 0.35 -8.85
C ARG A 2 -0.43 -0.68 -9.51
N ASP A 3 -0.12 -1.07 -10.75
CA ASP A 3 -0.94 -2.06 -11.48
C ASP A 3 -0.92 -3.42 -10.79
N TYR A 4 0.25 -3.82 -10.26
CA TYR A 4 0.39 -5.01 -9.45
C TYR A 4 -0.51 -4.98 -8.21
N ALA A 5 -0.43 -3.93 -7.40
CA ALA A 5 -1.29 -3.76 -6.22
C ALA A 5 -2.78 -3.80 -6.60
N LYS A 6 -3.18 -3.14 -7.70
CA LYS A 6 -4.56 -3.16 -8.19
C LYS A 6 -5.00 -4.56 -8.61
N GLN A 7 -4.15 -5.30 -9.30
CA GLN A 7 -4.42 -6.68 -9.71
C GLN A 7 -4.55 -7.59 -8.49
N ARG A 8 -3.60 -7.52 -7.54
CA ARG A 8 -3.59 -8.33 -6.33
C ARG A 8 -4.84 -8.13 -5.48
N VAL A 9 -5.24 -6.88 -5.25
CA VAL A 9 -6.49 -6.53 -4.55
C VAL A 9 -7.73 -7.13 -5.24
N LYS A 10 -7.74 -7.15 -6.58
CA LYS A 10 -8.83 -7.74 -7.37
C LYS A 10 -8.85 -9.27 -7.27
N GLU A 11 -7.70 -9.92 -7.32
CA GLU A 11 -7.54 -11.37 -7.18
C GLU A 11 -8.01 -11.85 -5.80
N LEU A 12 -7.67 -11.10 -4.74
CA LEU A 12 -8.09 -11.36 -3.36
C LEU A 12 -9.55 -10.96 -3.09
N LYS A 13 -10.26 -10.42 -4.09
CA LYS A 13 -11.69 -10.01 -4.01
C LYS A 13 -11.99 -9.08 -2.83
N LEU A 14 -11.07 -8.18 -2.48
CA LEU A 14 -11.26 -7.22 -1.39
C LEU A 14 -12.32 -6.17 -1.77
N LYS A 15 -13.56 -6.39 -1.32
CA LYS A 15 -14.69 -5.48 -1.53
C LYS A 15 -14.53 -4.30 -0.56
N LYS A 16 -14.18 -3.11 -1.08
CA LYS A 16 -13.97 -1.80 -0.40
C LYS A 16 -12.55 -1.24 -0.47
N VAL A 17 -11.61 -1.94 -1.11
CA VAL A 17 -10.27 -1.38 -1.38
C VAL A 17 -10.25 -0.80 -2.79
N ARG A 18 -9.82 0.46 -2.92
CA ARG A 18 -9.57 1.13 -4.21
C ARG A 18 -8.12 1.55 -4.30
N VAL A 19 -7.41 1.02 -5.30
CA VAL A 19 -6.05 1.44 -5.63
C VAL A 19 -6.11 2.55 -6.68
N ASN A 20 -5.63 3.74 -6.35
CA ASN A 20 -5.56 4.89 -7.26
C ASN A 20 -4.11 5.32 -7.49
N ASN A 21 -3.88 6.10 -8.55
CA ASN A 21 -2.63 6.84 -8.71
C ASN A 21 -2.73 8.17 -7.96
N ALA A 22 -1.63 8.62 -7.37
CA ALA A 22 -1.52 9.92 -6.72
C ALA A 22 -0.37 10.70 -7.34
N GLY A 23 -0.52 12.03 -7.40
CA GLY A 23 0.57 12.94 -7.75
C GLY A 23 1.56 13.11 -6.59
N CYS A 24 2.34 14.19 -6.63
CA CYS A 24 3.23 14.53 -5.53
C CYS A 24 2.43 14.80 -4.24
N LEU A 25 2.82 14.13 -3.15
CA LEU A 25 2.27 14.34 -1.82
C LEU A 25 3.33 14.89 -0.84
N ASN A 26 4.26 15.72 -1.35
CA ASN A 26 5.33 16.37 -0.58
C ASN A 26 6.31 15.42 0.14
N ARG A 27 6.39 14.15 -0.28
CA ARG A 27 7.32 13.14 0.26
C ARG A 27 8.35 12.65 -0.76
N CYS A 28 8.80 13.52 -1.67
CA CYS A 28 9.67 13.15 -2.79
C CYS A 28 10.96 12.41 -2.35
N LYS A 29 11.55 12.79 -1.21
CA LYS A 29 12.80 12.21 -0.70
C LYS A 29 12.66 10.76 -0.19
N LEU A 30 11.43 10.31 0.07
CA LEU A 30 11.13 8.98 0.60
C LEU A 30 10.53 8.06 -0.47
N GLY A 31 10.40 8.54 -1.72
CA GLY A 31 9.77 7.81 -2.81
C GLY A 31 10.47 6.48 -3.13
N PRO A 32 9.72 5.46 -3.60
CA PRO A 32 8.26 5.45 -3.81
C PRO A 32 7.48 5.26 -2.50
N MET A 33 6.31 5.93 -2.40
CA MET A 33 5.46 5.93 -1.19
C MET A 33 4.04 5.49 -1.52
N LEU A 34 3.39 4.82 -0.57
CA LEU A 34 1.98 4.45 -0.57
C LEU A 34 1.33 4.97 0.72
N VAL A 35 0.08 5.40 0.63
CA VAL A 35 -0.71 5.83 1.79
C VAL A 35 -2.04 5.08 1.80
N ILE A 36 -2.44 4.58 2.98
CA ILE A 36 -3.71 3.92 3.22
C ILE A 36 -4.61 4.85 4.04
N TYR A 37 -5.84 5.03 3.56
CA TYR A 37 -6.89 5.81 4.22
C TYR A 37 -8.05 4.88 4.62
N PRO A 38 -8.78 5.20 5.71
CA PRO A 38 -8.77 6.46 6.47
C PRO A 38 -7.62 6.64 7.48
N GLU A 39 -6.82 5.61 7.74
CA GLU A 39 -5.83 5.56 8.84
C GLU A 39 -4.66 6.55 8.64
N GLY A 40 -4.39 6.98 7.40
CA GLY A 40 -3.29 7.90 7.08
C GLY A 40 -1.91 7.27 7.23
N ILE A 41 -1.81 5.94 7.15
CA ILE A 41 -0.55 5.20 7.30
C ILE A 41 0.23 5.24 6.00
N TRP A 42 1.50 5.60 6.10
CA TRP A 42 2.43 5.73 5.00
C TRP A 42 3.42 4.58 4.98
N TYR A 43 3.58 3.97 3.81
CA TYR A 43 4.54 2.90 3.57
C TYR A 43 5.53 3.30 2.48
N ARG A 44 6.81 3.04 2.73
CA ARG A 44 7.82 2.94 1.68
C ARG A 44 7.95 1.47 1.30
N TYR A 45 7.96 1.17 0.02
CA TYR A 45 8.10 -0.19 -0.51
C TYR A 45 9.19 -0.21 -1.58
N GLU A 46 9.84 -1.35 -1.77
CA GLU A 46 10.90 -1.51 -2.78
C GLU A 46 10.51 -2.53 -3.84
N ASN A 47 9.77 -3.57 -3.46
CA ASN A 47 9.47 -4.72 -4.31
C ASN A 47 8.01 -5.18 -4.17
N LYS A 48 7.64 -6.23 -4.91
CA LYS A 48 6.25 -6.74 -4.95
C LYS A 48 5.86 -7.41 -3.63
N GLU A 49 6.83 -8.04 -3.00
CA GLU A 49 6.71 -8.73 -1.72
C GLU A 49 6.31 -7.76 -0.62
N ASP A 50 6.88 -6.55 -0.60
CA ASP A 50 6.47 -5.48 0.32
C ASP A 50 5.01 -5.06 0.11
N ILE A 51 4.54 -5.03 -1.14
CA ILE A 51 3.14 -4.72 -1.47
C ILE A 51 2.23 -5.85 -1.01
N ASP A 52 2.63 -7.10 -1.21
CA ASP A 52 1.86 -8.27 -0.76
C ASP A 52 1.74 -8.29 0.76
N GLU A 53 2.83 -8.01 1.50
CA GLU A 53 2.82 -7.91 2.95
C GLU A 53 1.91 -6.77 3.44
N ILE A 54 1.95 -5.60 2.81
CA ILE A 54 1.02 -4.50 3.15
C ILE A 54 -0.44 -4.92 2.92
N ILE A 55 -0.73 -5.65 1.84
CA ILE A 55 -2.10 -6.09 1.56
C ILE A 55 -2.54 -7.16 2.58
N GLU A 56 -1.68 -8.14 2.87
CA GLU A 56 -2.00 -9.28 3.72
C GLU A 56 -2.06 -8.88 5.21
N SER A 57 -1.04 -8.18 5.72
CA SER A 57 -1.03 -7.73 7.11
C SER A 57 -2.00 -6.56 7.31
N HIS A 58 -1.86 -5.46 6.56
CA HIS A 58 -2.64 -4.27 6.89
C HIS A 58 -4.07 -4.31 6.34
N LEU A 59 -4.27 -4.64 5.06
CA LEU A 59 -5.63 -4.58 4.49
C LEU A 59 -6.52 -5.78 4.86
N ILE A 60 -5.93 -6.95 5.14
CA ILE A 60 -6.69 -8.16 5.49
C ILE A 60 -6.71 -8.39 7.00
N GLN A 61 -5.56 -8.33 7.68
CA GLN A 61 -5.46 -8.62 9.12
C GLN A 61 -5.65 -7.38 10.00
N GLY A 62 -5.49 -6.17 9.44
CA GLY A 62 -5.53 -4.91 10.21
C GLY A 62 -4.24 -4.61 10.96
N GLU A 63 -3.13 -5.29 10.63
CA GLU A 63 -1.84 -5.16 11.30
C GLU A 63 -0.89 -4.27 10.50
N ILE A 64 -0.31 -3.26 11.16
CA ILE A 64 0.61 -2.32 10.52
C ILE A 64 1.97 -2.99 10.29
N VAL A 65 2.50 -2.85 9.07
CA VAL A 65 3.83 -3.35 8.71
C VAL A 65 4.90 -2.34 9.14
N GLU A 66 5.28 -2.36 10.42
CA GLU A 66 6.17 -1.34 11.02
C GLU A 66 7.50 -1.16 10.27
N ARG A 67 8.08 -2.24 9.73
CA ARG A 67 9.35 -2.18 8.97
C ARG A 67 9.26 -1.28 7.73
N LEU A 68 8.07 -1.20 7.12
CA LEU A 68 7.79 -0.43 5.91
C LEU A 68 7.20 0.96 6.22
N GLN A 69 6.75 1.21 7.45
CA GLN A 69 6.11 2.46 7.85
C GLN A 69 7.14 3.62 7.87
N LYS A 70 6.77 4.79 7.33
CA LYS A 70 7.64 5.99 7.24
C LYS A 70 6.93 7.31 7.50
#